data_AF-A0A6J7KAI0-F1
#
_entry.id   AF-A0A6J7KAI0-F1
#
_cell.length_a   1.000
_cell.length_b   1.000
_cell.length_c   1.000
_cell.angle_alpha   90.00
_cell.angle_beta   90.00
_cell.angle_gamma   90.00
#
_symmetry.space_group_name_H-M   'P 1'
#
loop_
_entity.id
_entity.type
_entity.pdbx_description
1 polymer ?
#
loop_
_entity_poly.entity_id
_entity_poly.type
_entity_poly.pdbx_seq_one_letter_code
_entity_poly.pdbx_strand_id
1 'polypeptide(L)'
;MVSVALEKAQVSAIAERVIQILREIRLSEPLTVFDRIAYDDQPLETPIDEEFRVGVIGLAYVSDRHLIEIDLQAISDSESAEDDLLEVDLSAEQDILRVLMTLGYAESFAKRANSVVSAGRAPCPFCGGPIDPNGHLCPRSNGYRR
;
A
#
# COMPACT_ATOMS: atom_id res chain seq x y z
N MET A 1 10.22 -6.74 -12.30
CA MET A 1 9.36 -6.36 -11.17
C MET A 1 8.57 -5.14 -11.61
N VAL A 2 7.28 -5.05 -11.27
CA VAL A 2 6.46 -3.85 -11.52
C VAL A 2 6.28 -3.18 -10.17
N SER A 3 6.53 -1.87 -10.09
CA SER A 3 6.39 -1.10 -8.85
C SER A 3 5.53 0.14 -9.10
N VAL A 4 4.64 0.45 -8.16
CA VAL A 4 3.78 1.64 -8.21
C VAL A 4 3.87 2.40 -6.89
N ALA A 5 3.68 3.71 -6.94
CA ALA A 5 3.78 4.56 -5.77
C ALA A 5 2.42 4.68 -5.07
N LEU A 6 2.38 4.37 -3.78
CA LEU A 6 1.21 4.49 -2.91
C LEU A 6 1.52 5.38 -1.71
N GLU A 7 0.55 6.18 -1.31
CA GLU A 7 0.60 6.91 -0.04
C GLU A 7 0.43 5.97 1.16
N LYS A 8 0.99 6.38 2.30
CA LYS A 8 0.85 5.64 3.55
C LYS A 8 -0.61 5.38 3.93
N ALA A 9 -1.48 6.39 3.73
CA ALA A 9 -2.90 6.29 4.04
C ALA A 9 -3.60 5.29 3.10
N GLN A 10 -3.27 5.31 1.80
CA GLN A 10 -3.78 4.34 0.83
C GLN A 10 -3.39 2.90 1.21
N VAL A 11 -2.13 2.66 1.56
CA VAL A 11 -1.67 1.32 2.00
C VAL A 11 -2.44 0.84 3.24
N SER A 12 -2.67 1.73 4.22
CA SER A 12 -3.48 1.41 5.40
C SER A 12 -4.91 1.04 5.03
N ALA A 13 -5.56 1.83 4.17
CA ALA A 13 -6.93 1.61 3.73
C ALA A 13 -7.09 0.28 2.97
N ILE A 14 -6.14 -0.06 2.08
CA ILE A 14 -6.12 -1.35 1.38
C ILE A 14 -6.03 -2.49 2.41
N ALA A 15 -5.09 -2.43 3.35
CA ALA A 15 -4.89 -3.49 4.34
C ALA A 15 -6.14 -3.71 5.20
N GLU A 16 -6.77 -2.62 5.67
CA GLU A 16 -8.01 -2.68 6.45
C GLU A 16 -9.17 -3.28 5.65
N ARG A 17 -9.35 -2.83 4.40
CA ARG A 17 -10.43 -3.33 3.55
C ARG A 17 -10.25 -4.80 3.17
N VAL A 18 -9.03 -5.23 2.87
CA VAL A 18 -8.71 -6.66 2.64
C VAL A 18 -9.07 -7.49 3.88
N ILE A 19 -8.68 -7.07 5.07
CA ILE A 19 -9.02 -7.78 6.33
C ILE A 19 -10.54 -7.84 6.53
N GLN A 20 -11.27 -6.79 6.18
CA GLN A 20 -12.72 -6.78 6.24
C GLN A 20 -13.33 -7.79 5.25
N ILE A 21 -12.92 -7.78 3.99
CA ILE A 21 -13.39 -8.74 2.97
C ILE A 21 -13.10 -10.18 3.41
N LEU A 22 -11.89 -10.47 3.91
CA LEU A 22 -11.53 -11.79 4.40
C LEU A 22 -12.39 -12.25 5.59
N ARG A 23 -12.80 -11.32 6.47
CA ARG A 23 -13.76 -11.61 7.55
C ARG A 23 -15.15 -11.92 7.01
N GLU A 24 -15.61 -11.15 6.03
CA GLU A 24 -16.91 -11.37 5.36
C GLU A 24 -16.94 -12.75 4.68
N ILE A 25 -15.88 -13.13 3.95
CA ILE A 25 -15.75 -14.44 3.31
C ILE A 25 -15.80 -15.58 4.35
N ARG A 26 -15.11 -15.44 5.48
CA ARG A 26 -15.15 -16.46 6.55
C ARG A 26 -16.55 -16.67 7.13
N LEU A 27 -17.37 -15.62 7.14
CA LEU A 27 -18.74 -15.68 7.63
C LEU A 27 -19.69 -16.28 6.58
N SER A 28 -19.54 -15.90 5.30
CA SER A 28 -20.41 -16.37 4.21
C SER A 28 -20.06 -17.77 3.70
N GLU A 29 -18.77 -18.12 3.69
CA GLU A 29 -18.23 -19.37 3.18
C GLU A 29 -17.27 -20.04 4.20
N PRO A 30 -17.79 -20.62 5.30
CA PRO A 30 -16.95 -21.13 6.40
C PRO A 30 -16.01 -22.29 6.03
N LEU A 31 -16.27 -22.96 4.90
CA LEU A 31 -15.46 -24.07 4.40
C LEU A 31 -14.30 -23.60 3.50
N THR A 32 -14.24 -22.31 3.16
CA THR A 32 -13.18 -21.74 2.34
C THR A 32 -11.87 -21.72 3.13
N VAL A 33 -10.86 -22.41 2.61
CA VAL A 33 -9.54 -22.52 3.23
C VAL A 33 -8.62 -21.44 2.68
N PHE A 34 -7.89 -20.77 3.57
CA PHE A 34 -6.86 -19.80 3.17
C PHE A 34 -5.50 -20.48 3.30
N ASP A 35 -4.74 -20.52 2.22
CA ASP A 35 -3.39 -21.07 2.24
C ASP A 35 -2.51 -20.32 3.23
N ARG A 36 -1.71 -21.06 4.00
CA ARG A 36 -0.70 -20.45 4.87
C ARG A 36 0.48 -20.02 4.02
N ILE A 37 0.63 -18.71 3.86
CA ILE A 37 1.78 -18.12 3.18
C ILE A 37 2.90 -17.89 4.20
N ALA A 38 4.14 -18.16 3.78
CA ALA A 38 5.31 -17.85 4.59
C ALA A 38 5.41 -16.34 4.87
N TYR A 39 6.01 -15.97 5.99
CA TYR A 39 6.29 -14.57 6.27
C TYR A 39 7.27 -14.03 5.24
N ASP A 40 6.91 -12.90 4.64
CA ASP A 40 7.74 -12.17 3.69
C ASP A 40 8.14 -10.84 4.34
N ASP A 41 9.33 -10.83 4.95
CA ASP A 41 9.91 -9.70 5.68
C ASP A 41 11.17 -9.14 4.99
N GLN A 42 11.54 -9.71 3.85
CA GLN A 42 12.74 -9.33 3.11
C GLN A 42 12.59 -7.93 2.51
N PRO A 43 13.65 -7.11 2.46
CA PRO A 43 13.57 -5.79 1.83
C PRO A 43 13.15 -5.90 0.36
N LEU A 44 12.59 -4.82 -0.18
CA LEU A 44 12.32 -4.73 -1.61
C LEU A 44 13.62 -4.84 -2.42
N GLU A 45 13.53 -5.45 -3.60
CA GLU A 45 14.65 -5.53 -4.53
C GLU A 45 15.00 -4.13 -5.06
N THR A 46 16.29 -3.83 -5.17
CA THR A 46 16.80 -2.55 -5.66
C THR A 46 17.36 -2.69 -7.08
N PRO A 47 17.18 -1.71 -7.99
CA PRO A 47 16.52 -0.41 -7.79
C PRO A 47 14.98 -0.51 -7.80
N ILE A 48 14.33 0.42 -7.09
CA ILE A 48 12.87 0.56 -7.08
C ILE A 48 12.53 1.76 -7.96
N ASP A 49 12.08 1.48 -9.18
CA ASP A 49 11.59 2.49 -10.11
C ASP A 49 10.06 2.43 -10.15
N GLU A 50 9.39 3.54 -9.80
CA GLU A 50 7.93 3.62 -9.85
C GLU A 50 7.46 3.84 -11.29
N GLU A 51 6.51 3.02 -11.75
CA GLU A 51 5.90 3.18 -13.08
C GLU A 51 4.94 4.38 -13.09
N PHE A 52 4.11 4.50 -12.04
CA PHE A 52 3.19 5.61 -11.84
C PHE A 52 2.78 5.76 -10.38
N ARG A 53 2.19 6.90 -10.05
CA ARG A 53 1.59 7.19 -8.74
C ARG A 53 0.10 6.85 -8.77
N VAL A 54 -0.36 6.08 -7.80
CA VAL A 54 -1.75 5.60 -7.74
C VAL A 54 -2.66 6.68 -7.17
N GLY A 55 -3.75 6.97 -7.89
CA GLY A 55 -4.82 7.86 -7.44
C GLY A 55 -6.03 7.08 -6.96
N VAL A 56 -6.61 6.28 -7.85
CA VAL A 56 -7.83 5.51 -7.59
C VAL A 56 -7.49 4.05 -7.31
N ILE A 57 -8.14 3.49 -6.29
CA ILE A 57 -7.94 2.11 -5.84
C ILE A 57 -9.29 1.40 -5.78
N GLY A 58 -9.43 0.33 -6.56
CA GLY A 58 -10.55 -0.61 -6.52
C GLY A 58 -10.18 -1.89 -5.78
N LEU A 59 -11.11 -2.44 -4.99
CA LEU A 59 -10.96 -3.76 -4.36
C LEU A 59 -12.22 -4.59 -4.55
N ALA A 60 -12.05 -5.84 -4.99
CA ALA A 60 -13.13 -6.79 -5.17
C ALA A 60 -12.74 -8.20 -4.71
N TYR A 61 -13.75 -8.99 -4.32
CA TYR A 61 -13.63 -10.42 -4.13
C TYR A 61 -14.24 -11.14 -5.34
N VAL A 62 -13.42 -11.95 -6.00
CA VAL A 62 -13.76 -12.74 -7.18
C VAL A 62 -14.12 -14.15 -6.70
N SER A 63 -15.40 -14.36 -6.43
CA SER A 63 -15.92 -15.53 -5.69
C SER A 63 -15.84 -16.85 -6.45
N ASP A 64 -15.88 -16.82 -7.78
CA ASP A 64 -15.75 -18.00 -8.64
C ASP A 64 -14.34 -18.63 -8.57
N ARG A 65 -13.33 -17.82 -8.27
CA ARG A 65 -11.91 -18.24 -8.22
C ARG A 65 -11.27 -18.09 -6.84
N HIS A 66 -12.02 -17.63 -5.83
CA HIS A 66 -11.52 -17.33 -4.49
C HIS A 66 -10.30 -16.37 -4.49
N LEU A 67 -10.38 -15.29 -5.29
CA LEU A 67 -9.30 -14.31 -5.42
C LEU A 67 -9.72 -12.94 -4.88
N ILE A 68 -8.76 -12.18 -4.37
CA ILE A 68 -8.88 -10.74 -4.18
C ILE A 68 -8.31 -10.06 -5.42
N GLU A 69 -9.10 -9.17 -6.01
CA GLU A 69 -8.69 -8.26 -7.08
C GLU A 69 -8.45 -6.87 -6.49
N ILE A 70 -7.30 -6.29 -6.82
CA ILE A 70 -6.95 -4.90 -6.50
C ILE A 70 -6.63 -4.20 -7.81
N ASP A 71 -7.39 -3.16 -8.14
CA ASP A 71 -7.15 -2.29 -9.29
C ASP A 71 -6.50 -0.99 -8.80
N LEU A 72 -5.35 -0.65 -9.37
CA LEU A 72 -4.58 0.54 -9.03
C LEU A 72 -4.47 1.39 -10.30
N GLN A 73 -5.13 2.53 -10.30
CA GLN A 73 -5.18 3.44 -11.44
C GLN A 73 -4.32 4.69 -11.16
N ALA A 74 -3.55 5.11 -12.16
CA ALA A 74 -2.70 6.28 -12.08
C ALA A 74 -3.49 7.57 -11.79
N ILE A 75 -2.84 8.52 -11.11
CA ILE A 75 -3.35 9.89 -10.98
C ILE A 75 -3.39 10.54 -12.37
N SER A 76 -4.42 11.33 -12.66
CA SER A 76 -4.47 12.12 -13.89
C SER A 76 -3.45 13.27 -13.85
N ASP A 77 -2.79 13.59 -14.96
CA ASP A 77 -1.87 14.76 -15.04
C ASP A 77 -2.55 16.07 -14.60
N SER A 78 -3.88 16.16 -14.71
CA SER A 78 -4.70 17.30 -14.28
C SER A 78 -4.88 17.43 -12.75
N GLU A 79 -4.58 16.41 -11.96
CA GLU A 79 -4.74 16.42 -10.49
C GLU A 79 -3.46 16.93 -9.75
N SER A 80 -2.39 17.22 -10.48
CA SER A 80 -1.11 17.69 -9.92
C SER A 80 -1.07 19.20 -9.61
N ALA A 81 -2.13 19.94 -9.96
CA ALA A 81 -2.32 21.34 -9.60
C ALA A 81 -3.42 21.46 -8.54
N GLU A 82 -3.18 22.22 -7.47
CA GLU A 82 -4.13 22.58 -6.42
C GLU A 82 -5.37 23.32 -6.98
N ASP A 83 -6.27 22.65 -7.70
CA ASP A 83 -7.53 23.25 -8.14
C ASP A 83 -8.74 22.32 -7.91
N ASP A 84 -9.74 22.92 -7.29
CA ASP A 84 -10.83 22.31 -6.51
C ASP A 84 -11.99 21.81 -7.40
N LEU A 85 -11.69 21.27 -8.59
CA LEU A 85 -12.68 20.85 -9.58
C LEU A 85 -12.44 19.42 -10.02
N LEU A 86 -13.17 18.50 -9.38
CA LEU A 86 -13.26 17.08 -9.70
C LEU A 86 -13.96 16.85 -11.06
N GLU A 87 -13.33 17.18 -12.17
CA GLU A 87 -13.67 16.62 -13.48
C GLU A 87 -12.71 15.46 -13.76
N VAL A 88 -13.17 14.24 -13.46
CA VAL A 88 -12.48 13.02 -13.91
C VAL A 88 -12.62 12.96 -15.43
N ASP A 89 -11.58 13.34 -16.16
CA ASP A 89 -11.53 13.17 -17.60
C ASP A 89 -11.41 11.68 -17.94
N LEU A 90 -12.54 11.06 -18.29
CA LEU A 90 -12.62 9.67 -18.71
C LEU A 90 -12.02 9.40 -20.10
N SER A 91 -11.50 10.44 -20.78
CA SER A 91 -10.92 10.32 -22.13
C SER A 91 -9.40 10.14 -22.14
N ALA A 92 -8.71 10.35 -21.01
CA ALA A 92 -7.30 10.02 -20.86
C ALA A 92 -7.14 8.51 -20.56
N GLU A 93 -6.35 7.82 -21.39
CA GLU A 93 -5.90 6.46 -21.10
C GLU A 93 -4.93 6.51 -19.91
N GLN A 94 -5.44 6.25 -18.70
CA GLN A 94 -4.63 6.16 -17.49
C GLN A 94 -4.09 4.74 -17.32
N ASP A 95 -2.85 4.64 -16.80
CA ASP A 95 -2.25 3.34 -16.50
C ASP A 95 -3.02 2.64 -15.37
N ILE A 96 -3.28 1.34 -15.56
CA ILE A 96 -3.98 0.49 -14.58
C ILE A 96 -3.15 -0.75 -14.30
N LEU A 97 -2.83 -0.98 -13.03
CA LEU A 97 -2.27 -2.23 -12.53
C LEU A 97 -3.36 -3.04 -11.82
N ARG A 98 -3.70 -4.19 -12.38
CA ARG A 98 -4.60 -5.17 -11.76
C ARG A 98 -3.81 -6.28 -11.09
N VAL A 99 -4.04 -6.46 -9.78
CA VAL A 99 -3.42 -7.51 -8.98
C VAL A 99 -4.49 -8.52 -8.58
N LEU A 100 -4.29 -9.78 -8.95
CA LEU A 100 -5.10 -10.91 -8.51
C LEU A 100 -4.28 -11.77 -7.56
N MET A 101 -4.78 -11.99 -6.35
CA MET A 101 -4.09 -12.78 -5.33
C MET A 101 -5.02 -13.73 -4.59
N THR A 102 -4.51 -14.88 -4.14
CA THR A 102 -5.28 -15.82 -3.34
C THR A 102 -5.59 -15.25 -1.94
N LEU A 103 -6.60 -15.79 -1.26
CA LEU A 103 -7.01 -15.32 0.07
C LEU A 103 -5.87 -15.41 1.11
N GLY A 104 -5.01 -16.43 1.00
CA GLY A 104 -3.82 -16.57 1.84
C GLY A 104 -2.81 -15.45 1.61
N TYR A 105 -2.53 -15.11 0.35
CA TYR A 105 -1.65 -14.00 -0.01
C TYR A 105 -2.25 -12.65 0.41
N ALA A 106 -3.55 -12.46 0.26
CA ALA A 106 -4.24 -11.26 0.72
C ALA A 106 -4.11 -11.07 2.24
N GLU A 107 -4.25 -12.15 3.02
CA GLU A 107 -4.05 -12.09 4.48
C GLU A 107 -2.60 -11.74 4.84
N SER A 108 -1.62 -12.37 4.17
CA SER A 108 -0.19 -12.10 4.38
C SER A 108 0.18 -10.67 4.00
N PHE A 109 -0.31 -10.21 2.84
CA PHE A 109 -0.14 -8.84 2.35
C PHE A 109 -0.68 -7.82 3.35
N ALA A 110 -1.91 -7.99 3.85
CA ALA A 110 -2.51 -7.05 4.81
C ALA A 110 -1.74 -7.00 6.14
N LYS A 111 -1.25 -8.14 6.63
CA LYS A 111 -0.39 -8.20 7.83
C LYS A 111 0.92 -7.43 7.61
N ARG A 112 1.57 -7.66 6.46
CA ARG A 112 2.83 -6.99 6.11
C ARG A 112 2.63 -5.48 5.92
N ALA A 113 1.60 -5.08 5.19
CA ALA A 113 1.24 -3.68 4.97
C ALA A 113 1.06 -2.93 6.30
N ASN A 114 0.33 -3.51 7.25
CA ASN A 114 0.18 -2.94 8.59
C ASN A 114 1.52 -2.83 9.34
N SER A 115 2.39 -3.84 9.25
CA SER A 115 3.72 -3.79 9.84
C SER A 115 4.58 -2.66 9.25
N VAL A 116 4.55 -2.48 7.92
CA VAL A 116 5.30 -1.43 7.22
C VAL A 116 4.75 -0.04 7.56
N VAL A 117 3.43 0.13 7.54
CA VAL A 117 2.76 1.39 7.89
C VAL A 117 3.04 1.78 9.36
N SER A 118 3.03 0.81 10.27
CA SER A 118 3.26 1.04 11.71
C SER A 118 4.73 1.23 12.09
N ALA A 119 5.68 0.69 11.32
CA ALA A 119 7.12 0.87 11.56
C ALA A 119 7.54 2.35 11.62
N GLY A 120 6.77 3.25 11.00
CA GLY A 120 6.98 4.68 11.07
C GLY A 120 8.36 5.08 10.51
N ARG A 121 8.84 6.24 10.94
CA ARG A 121 10.20 6.69 10.61
C ARG A 121 11.19 6.08 11.59
N ALA A 122 12.38 5.72 11.10
CA ALA A 122 13.45 5.22 11.94
C ALA A 122 13.70 6.19 13.11
N PRO A 123 13.76 5.70 14.36
CA PRO A 123 14.01 6.57 15.50
C PRO A 123 15.46 7.04 15.49
N CYS A 124 15.68 8.32 15.80
CA CYS A 124 16.99 8.89 16.00
C CYS A 124 17.71 8.15 17.14
N PRO A 125 18.92 7.60 16.92
CA PRO A 125 19.62 6.83 17.96
C PRO A 125 19.99 7.68 19.18
N PHE A 126 19.97 9.01 19.06
CA PHE A 126 20.29 9.93 20.15
C PHE A 126 19.05 10.39 20.93
N CYS A 127 18.01 10.90 20.27
CA CYS A 127 16.83 11.48 20.96
C CYS A 127 15.57 10.60 20.92
N GLY A 128 15.56 9.52 20.13
CA GLY A 128 14.37 8.68 19.92
C GLY A 128 13.29 9.32 19.03
N GLY A 129 13.47 10.56 18.55
CA GLY A 129 12.55 11.23 17.65
C GLY A 129 12.60 10.68 16.22
N PRO A 130 11.54 10.82 15.41
CA PRO A 130 11.48 10.27 14.05
C PRO A 130 12.48 10.96 13.10
N ILE A 131 13.19 10.18 12.28
CA ILE A 131 14.10 10.68 11.24
C ILE A 131 13.35 10.97 9.93
N ASP A 132 13.34 12.22 9.48
CA ASP A 132 12.89 12.62 8.15
C ASP A 132 13.85 12.15 7.04
N PRO A 133 13.36 11.91 5.81
CA PRO A 133 14.21 11.59 4.66
C PRO A 133 15.30 12.64 4.38
N ASN A 134 15.00 13.92 4.64
CA ASN A 134 15.94 15.04 4.49
C ASN A 134 16.89 15.21 5.70
N GLY A 135 16.87 14.28 6.64
CA GLY A 135 17.60 14.33 7.92
C GLY A 135 16.77 14.92 9.05
N HIS A 136 17.14 14.58 10.29
CA HIS A 136 16.46 15.06 11.50
C HIS A 136 17.37 15.97 12.32
N LEU A 137 16.80 17.08 12.81
CA LEU A 137 17.51 18.04 13.64
C LEU A 137 17.43 17.58 15.11
N CYS A 138 18.40 16.75 15.52
CA CYS A 138 18.41 16.15 16.85
C CYS A 138 18.78 17.18 17.94
N PRO A 139 17.91 17.43 18.92
CA PRO A 139 18.20 18.35 20.02
C PRO A 139 19.36 17.87 20.92
N ARG A 140 19.63 16.56 20.96
CA ARG A 140 20.62 15.93 21.83
C ARG A 140 22.04 15.94 21.26
N SER A 141 22.18 16.11 19.95
CA SER A 141 23.49 16.21 19.26
C SER A 141 23.77 17.63 18.75
N ASN A 142 23.17 18.65 19.36
CA ASN A 142 23.33 20.06 18.98
C ASN A 142 23.20 20.31 17.46
N GLY A 143 22.26 19.63 16.79
CA GLY A 143 21.98 19.84 15.36
C GLY A 143 23.07 19.38 14.38
N TYR A 144 24.04 18.56 14.81
CA TYR A 144 25.12 18.09 13.92
C TYR A 144 24.59 17.14 12.83
N ARG A 145 24.61 17.61 11.57
CA ARG A 145 24.30 16.82 10.37
C ARG A 145 25.48 15.90 10.06
N ARG A 146 25.25 14.60 9.93
CA ARG A 146 26.11 13.69 9.17
C ARG A 146 25.26 13.01 8.11
#